data_AF-A0A9P8Y9C4-F1
#
_entry.id   AF-A0A9P8Y9C4-F1
#
_cell.length_a   1.000
_cell.length_b   1.000
_cell.length_c   1.000
_cell.angle_alpha   90.00
_cell.angle_beta   90.00
_cell.angle_gamma   90.00
#
_symmetry.space_group_name_H-M   'P 1'
#
loop_
_entity.id
_entity.type
_entity.pdbx_description
1 polymer ?
#
loop_
_entity_poly.entity_id
_entity_poly.type
_entity_poly.pdbx_seq_one_letter_code
_entity_poly.pdbx_strand_id
1 'polypeptide(L)'
;MVLIKTSSALALLSAASSVDAFWRMQCKGRTGTALVDPIVDFGKVADHAHAFHGSSAIAEDSTYADLRAGNCTSCAVKQDMSAYWFPTLYFQDSATNKFEPVPQVGGLLAYYLLRNGNTNQQITAFPPGFRMLAGTSLRRDYTLGDPDAADPPTSDWAALGQVDQDSLAQRALGFNCMDYSKTPEPSLYRHKLPDKAFTDGRCKDGLRLEIMFPSCWNGENDSPNHKSHVAYPSLVGDGSCPEGFSKRLVTLFFEVIWATNAPQFQGRAGRWVLANGDPTGYGNHADFFNGWDEGFLQQAINRCTNPSGVMSDCPQFMENGPLQDEPTQDSCRLADTFKPFSAFDVSDGVLAGLPGGVQVQAGPQSATPKGSNILASILQPLIPEAAVPTAAAPSIDTNLPAEVSSSIIPDVGIFQEVPTSSSTSTPPPPPPPTTTAPPPPPPAAIVTPPPAAPVLDENGNPPVSTRTITKDGMVQEIIYYEDVVYVTEEVVTTTTVAVMPLLKTDKMKHRRNHLMRNRHI
;
A
#
# COMPACT_ATOMS: atom_id res chain seq x y z
N MET A 1 -49.50 11.85 58.02
CA MET A 1 -48.14 11.61 57.48
C MET A 1 -48.33 10.76 56.23
N VAL A 2 -48.36 11.40 55.07
CA VAL A 2 -48.75 10.80 53.78
C VAL A 2 -47.51 10.16 53.17
N LEU A 3 -47.49 8.82 53.05
CA LEU A 3 -46.46 8.11 52.28
C LEU A 3 -46.84 8.13 50.80
N ILE A 4 -46.17 9.00 50.05
CA ILE A 4 -46.21 9.04 48.60
C ILE A 4 -45.31 7.90 48.09
N LYS A 5 -45.91 6.87 47.49
CA LYS A 5 -45.19 5.85 46.71
C LYS A 5 -44.80 6.48 45.37
N THR A 6 -43.53 6.80 45.18
CA THR A 6 -42.97 7.11 43.87
C THR A 6 -42.60 5.80 43.17
N SER A 7 -43.44 5.37 42.23
CA SER A 7 -43.05 4.36 41.23
C SER A 7 -42.12 5.04 40.22
N SER A 8 -40.82 4.83 40.34
CA SER A 8 -39.86 5.20 39.30
C SER A 8 -40.03 4.27 38.10
N ALA A 9 -40.67 4.75 37.05
CA ALA A 9 -40.66 4.10 35.75
C ALA A 9 -39.22 4.14 35.21
N LEU A 10 -38.60 2.97 35.12
CA LEU A 10 -37.32 2.79 34.45
C LEU A 10 -37.58 2.94 32.94
N ALA A 11 -37.37 4.13 32.41
CA ALA A 11 -37.30 4.33 30.97
C ALA A 11 -36.02 3.64 30.48
N LEU A 12 -36.15 2.39 30.02
CA LEU A 12 -35.16 1.75 29.18
C LEU A 12 -35.09 2.57 27.89
N LEU A 13 -34.16 3.53 27.85
CA LEU A 13 -33.67 4.11 26.62
C LEU A 13 -32.92 2.99 25.90
N SER A 14 -33.64 2.19 25.11
CA SER A 14 -33.06 1.32 24.12
C SER A 14 -32.39 2.22 23.07
N ALA A 15 -31.14 2.60 23.34
CA ALA A 15 -30.24 3.04 22.28
C ALA A 15 -30.16 1.85 21.33
N ALA A 16 -30.83 1.94 20.18
CA ALA A 16 -30.52 1.11 19.05
C ALA A 16 -29.09 1.48 18.66
N SER A 17 -28.11 0.79 19.24
CA SER A 17 -26.81 0.67 18.61
C SER A 17 -27.10 0.05 17.25
N SER A 18 -27.01 0.85 16.19
CA SER A 18 -26.89 0.32 14.83
C SER A 18 -25.66 -0.57 14.85
N VAL A 19 -25.86 -1.86 15.07
CA VAL A 19 -24.76 -2.81 14.98
C VAL A 19 -24.53 -3.00 13.50
N ASP A 20 -23.56 -2.26 12.96
CA ASP A 20 -23.21 -2.35 11.55
C ASP A 20 -22.72 -3.77 11.29
N ALA A 21 -23.50 -4.53 10.54
CA ALA A 21 -23.13 -5.88 10.17
C ALA A 21 -21.87 -5.88 9.29
N PHE A 22 -21.09 -6.94 9.38
CA PHE A 22 -19.90 -7.09 8.54
C PHE A 22 -19.43 -8.54 8.52
N TRP A 23 -18.53 -8.85 7.60
CA TRP A 23 -17.68 -10.03 7.71
C TRP A 23 -16.22 -9.67 7.47
N ARG A 24 -15.35 -10.51 8.01
CA ARG A 24 -13.89 -10.39 7.86
C ARG A 24 -13.44 -11.45 6.87
N MET A 25 -13.33 -11.09 5.61
CA MET A 25 -12.77 -11.98 4.58
C MET A 25 -11.33 -12.28 4.91
N GLN A 26 -11.05 -13.51 5.30
CA GLN A 26 -9.70 -13.97 5.56
C GLN A 26 -9.06 -14.37 4.23
N CYS A 27 -7.93 -13.76 3.91
CA CYS A 27 -7.05 -14.20 2.83
C CYS A 27 -5.71 -14.56 3.47
N LYS A 28 -5.65 -15.79 4.00
CA LYS A 28 -4.51 -16.25 4.82
C LYS A 28 -3.24 -16.38 3.99
N GLY A 29 -3.39 -16.82 2.74
CA GLY A 29 -2.28 -16.97 1.82
C GLY A 29 -1.98 -15.69 1.05
N ARG A 30 -0.70 -15.46 0.78
CA ARG A 30 -0.26 -14.47 -0.21
C ARG A 30 -0.08 -15.16 -1.56
N THR A 31 -0.81 -14.71 -2.58
CA THR A 31 -0.72 -15.25 -3.93
C THR A 31 0.65 -14.98 -4.56
N GLY A 32 1.25 -13.82 -4.26
CA GLY A 32 2.60 -13.50 -4.69
C GLY A 32 3.06 -12.11 -4.29
N THR A 33 4.26 -11.75 -4.74
CA THR A 33 4.78 -10.38 -4.69
C THR A 33 5.42 -10.09 -6.04
N ALA A 34 5.10 -8.96 -6.65
CA ALA A 34 5.49 -8.65 -8.01
C ALA A 34 5.50 -7.14 -8.26
N LEU A 35 6.15 -6.72 -9.34
CA LEU A 35 6.07 -5.36 -9.88
C LEU A 35 4.89 -5.28 -10.85
N VAL A 36 3.68 -5.49 -10.32
CA VAL A 36 2.43 -5.53 -11.09
C VAL A 36 1.46 -4.50 -10.54
N ASP A 37 0.75 -3.81 -11.42
CA ASP A 37 -0.36 -2.95 -11.03
C ASP A 37 -1.30 -2.74 -12.24
N PRO A 38 -2.29 -3.62 -12.46
CA PRO A 38 -3.20 -3.50 -13.61
C PRO A 38 -4.22 -2.36 -13.47
N ILE A 39 -4.13 -1.56 -12.40
CA ILE A 39 -4.90 -0.33 -12.29
C ILE A 39 -4.03 0.83 -12.76
N VAL A 40 -2.89 1.06 -12.11
CA VAL A 40 -2.05 2.24 -12.36
C VAL A 40 -1.14 2.06 -13.58
N ASP A 41 -0.51 0.90 -13.71
CA ASP A 41 0.51 0.59 -14.71
C ASP A 41 0.02 -0.51 -15.68
N PHE A 42 -1.22 -0.38 -16.16
CA PHE A 42 -1.86 -1.38 -17.01
C PHE A 42 -1.00 -1.80 -18.22
N GLY A 43 -0.74 -3.10 -18.34
CA GLY A 43 0.10 -3.71 -19.37
C GLY A 43 1.59 -3.39 -19.27
N LYS A 44 2.06 -2.91 -18.12
CA LYS A 44 3.45 -2.52 -17.86
C LYS A 44 3.94 -3.05 -16.52
N VAL A 45 5.27 -3.09 -16.38
CA VAL A 45 5.90 -3.32 -15.08
C VAL A 45 5.61 -2.13 -14.18
N ALA A 46 5.08 -2.41 -12.99
CA ALA A 46 4.78 -1.36 -12.02
C ALA A 46 6.05 -0.69 -11.47
N ASP A 47 5.89 0.54 -11.01
CA ASP A 47 7.01 1.32 -10.47
C ASP A 47 7.65 0.69 -9.21
N HIS A 48 6.86 -0.01 -8.39
CA HIS A 48 7.27 -0.60 -7.13
C HIS A 48 6.55 -1.93 -6.86
N ALA A 49 7.04 -2.71 -5.89
CA ALA A 49 6.52 -4.04 -5.61
C ALA A 49 5.28 -4.02 -4.72
N HIS A 50 4.29 -4.84 -5.07
CA HIS A 50 3.09 -5.05 -4.27
C HIS A 50 2.96 -6.50 -3.82
N ALA A 51 2.39 -6.69 -2.63
CA ALA A 51 1.99 -7.99 -2.11
C ALA A 51 0.55 -8.28 -2.51
N PHE A 52 0.32 -9.42 -3.16
CA PHE A 52 -0.97 -9.80 -3.74
C PHE A 52 -1.70 -10.88 -2.94
N HIS A 53 -3.01 -10.71 -2.82
CA HIS A 53 -3.96 -11.64 -2.24
C HIS A 53 -5.17 -11.81 -3.17
N GLY A 54 -5.88 -12.92 -3.06
CA GLY A 54 -7.02 -13.25 -3.91
C GLY A 54 -6.65 -14.10 -5.12
N SER A 55 -7.22 -13.80 -6.28
CA SER A 55 -7.10 -14.64 -7.49
C SER A 55 -5.66 -14.89 -7.93
N SER A 56 -5.38 -16.14 -8.33
CA SER A 56 -4.11 -16.56 -8.93
C SER A 56 -3.84 -15.95 -10.31
N ALA A 57 -4.84 -15.35 -10.96
CA ALA A 57 -4.74 -14.87 -12.34
C ALA A 57 -4.41 -13.38 -12.47
N ILE A 58 -4.05 -12.71 -11.37
CA ILE A 58 -3.60 -11.32 -11.40
C ILE A 58 -2.26 -11.19 -12.15
N ALA A 59 -2.21 -10.27 -13.12
CA ALA A 59 -1.12 -9.96 -14.04
C ALA A 59 -1.14 -8.46 -14.41
N GLU A 60 -0.18 -7.98 -15.20
CA GLU A 60 -0.02 -6.57 -15.57
C GLU A 60 -1.23 -5.98 -16.33
N ASP A 61 -1.96 -6.79 -17.09
CA ASP A 61 -3.07 -6.37 -17.96
C ASP A 61 -4.40 -7.07 -17.63
N SER A 62 -4.52 -7.64 -16.42
CA SER A 62 -5.71 -8.40 -16.03
C SER A 62 -7.00 -7.62 -16.24
N THR A 63 -8.02 -8.34 -16.69
CA THR A 63 -9.41 -7.91 -16.71
C THR A 63 -10.21 -8.66 -15.65
N TYR A 64 -11.48 -8.26 -15.44
CA TYR A 64 -12.41 -9.02 -14.63
C TYR A 64 -12.50 -10.49 -15.08
N ALA A 65 -12.53 -10.75 -16.38
CA ALA A 65 -12.65 -12.11 -16.91
C ALA A 65 -11.42 -12.96 -16.57
N ASP A 66 -10.22 -12.36 -16.59
CA ASP A 66 -8.97 -13.06 -16.25
C ASP A 66 -8.95 -13.42 -14.77
N LEU A 67 -9.28 -12.47 -13.87
CA LEU A 67 -9.39 -12.74 -12.44
C LEU A 67 -10.35 -13.88 -12.15
N ARG A 68 -11.52 -13.86 -12.80
CA ARG A 68 -12.55 -14.91 -12.73
C ARG A 68 -12.11 -16.26 -13.27
N ALA A 69 -11.15 -16.29 -14.20
CA ALA A 69 -10.58 -17.50 -14.77
C ALA A 69 -9.42 -18.07 -13.93
N GLY A 70 -9.08 -17.45 -12.80
CA GLY A 70 -8.06 -17.94 -11.87
C GLY A 70 -8.35 -19.35 -11.35
N ASN A 71 -7.28 -20.15 -11.26
CA ASN A 71 -7.34 -21.53 -10.77
C ASN A 71 -7.62 -21.63 -9.26
N CYS A 72 -7.21 -20.62 -8.50
CA CYS A 72 -7.46 -20.53 -7.07
C CYS A 72 -7.58 -19.07 -6.61
N THR A 73 -8.09 -18.89 -5.40
CA THR A 73 -8.03 -17.64 -4.64
C THR A 73 -7.39 -17.91 -3.29
N SER A 74 -6.56 -16.99 -2.80
CA SER A 74 -5.98 -17.08 -1.46
C SER A 74 -6.95 -16.68 -0.33
N CYS A 75 -8.21 -16.38 -0.67
CA CYS A 75 -9.27 -15.99 0.27
C CYS A 75 -10.21 -17.14 0.64
N ALA A 76 -10.86 -17.06 1.81
CA ALA A 76 -11.66 -18.15 2.35
C ALA A 76 -12.96 -18.45 1.56
N VAL A 77 -13.49 -17.51 0.77
CA VAL A 77 -14.68 -17.74 -0.07
C VAL A 77 -14.27 -17.93 -1.52
N LYS A 78 -14.56 -19.10 -2.10
CA LYS A 78 -14.14 -19.45 -3.47
C LYS A 78 -14.78 -18.61 -4.56
N GLN A 79 -15.95 -18.06 -4.29
CA GLN A 79 -16.67 -17.14 -5.18
C GLN A 79 -16.00 -15.75 -5.25
N ASP A 80 -15.04 -15.47 -4.37
CA ASP A 80 -14.25 -14.25 -4.40
C ASP A 80 -12.92 -14.48 -5.12
N MET A 81 -12.92 -14.20 -6.43
CA MET A 81 -11.71 -14.14 -7.25
C MET A 81 -11.22 -12.70 -7.42
N SER A 82 -11.56 -11.79 -6.51
CA SER A 82 -11.03 -10.43 -6.54
C SER A 82 -9.51 -10.43 -6.31
N ALA A 83 -8.85 -9.36 -6.71
CA ALA A 83 -7.45 -9.11 -6.39
C ALA A 83 -7.34 -7.95 -5.39
N TYR A 84 -6.50 -8.16 -4.38
CA TYR A 84 -6.22 -7.21 -3.31
C TYR A 84 -4.71 -7.04 -3.20
N TRP A 85 -4.21 -5.82 -3.30
CA TRP A 85 -2.77 -5.59 -3.18
C TRP A 85 -2.41 -4.24 -2.60
N PHE A 86 -1.17 -4.14 -2.13
CA PHE A 86 -0.62 -2.99 -1.42
C PHE A 86 0.92 -3.05 -1.43
N PRO A 87 1.63 -1.92 -1.24
CA PRO A 87 3.08 -1.90 -1.21
C PRO A 87 3.67 -2.86 -0.17
N THR A 88 4.74 -3.57 -0.55
CA THR A 88 5.44 -4.45 0.40
C THR A 88 6.26 -3.63 1.40
N LEU A 89 6.27 -4.04 2.68
CA LEU A 89 7.12 -3.42 3.70
C LEU A 89 8.53 -4.03 3.71
N TYR A 90 9.55 -3.20 3.80
CA TYR A 90 10.96 -3.58 3.89
C TYR A 90 11.63 -3.00 5.15
N PHE A 91 12.62 -3.71 5.67
CA PHE A 91 13.61 -3.22 6.61
C PHE A 91 14.84 -2.73 5.84
N GLN A 92 15.23 -1.48 6.02
CA GLN A 92 16.50 -0.96 5.54
C GLN A 92 17.51 -0.94 6.69
N ASP A 93 18.54 -1.78 6.59
CA ASP A 93 19.60 -1.89 7.60
C ASP A 93 20.55 -0.69 7.52
N SER A 94 20.81 -0.01 8.65
CA SER A 94 21.62 1.21 8.65
C SER A 94 23.12 0.96 8.48
N ALA A 95 23.61 -0.25 8.76
CA ALA A 95 25.02 -0.59 8.62
C ALA A 95 25.37 -0.98 7.17
N THR A 96 24.45 -1.64 6.48
CA THR A 96 24.69 -2.14 5.11
C THR A 96 23.97 -1.36 4.02
N ASN A 97 22.98 -0.53 4.38
CA ASN A 97 22.03 0.12 3.47
C ASN A 97 21.23 -0.84 2.58
N LYS A 98 21.20 -2.13 2.92
CA LYS A 98 20.46 -3.14 2.19
C LYS A 98 19.04 -3.30 2.72
N PHE A 99 18.17 -3.89 1.90
CA PHE A 99 16.75 -4.03 2.16
C PHE A 99 16.37 -5.51 2.34
N GLU A 100 15.59 -5.81 3.35
CA GLU A 100 15.00 -7.13 3.57
C GLU A 100 13.49 -6.99 3.65
N PRO A 101 12.71 -7.83 2.96
CA PRO A 101 11.26 -7.78 3.09
C PRO A 101 10.83 -8.17 4.50
N VAL A 102 9.83 -7.49 5.02
CA VAL A 102 9.19 -7.86 6.28
C VAL A 102 8.16 -8.96 5.98
N PRO A 103 8.16 -10.10 6.67
CA PRO A 103 7.12 -11.12 6.47
C PRO A 103 5.74 -10.61 6.92
N GLN A 104 4.67 -11.12 6.32
CA GLN A 104 3.30 -10.92 6.81
C GLN A 104 2.92 -11.98 7.83
N VAL A 105 2.06 -11.63 8.78
CA VAL A 105 1.49 -12.56 9.77
C VAL A 105 0.01 -12.76 9.47
N GLY A 106 -0.35 -13.97 9.02
CA GLY A 106 -1.76 -14.34 8.79
C GLY A 106 -2.42 -13.72 7.55
N GLY A 107 -1.61 -13.17 6.64
CA GLY A 107 -2.05 -12.66 5.33
C GLY A 107 -2.80 -11.33 5.39
N LEU A 108 -3.80 -11.17 4.51
CA LEU A 108 -4.71 -10.03 4.45
C LEU A 108 -6.02 -10.37 5.17
N LEU A 109 -6.52 -9.42 5.94
CA LEU A 109 -7.90 -9.42 6.42
C LEU A 109 -8.67 -8.28 5.74
N ALA A 110 -9.57 -8.61 4.82
CA ALA A 110 -10.42 -7.65 4.14
C ALA A 110 -11.83 -7.62 4.78
N TYR A 111 -12.16 -6.51 5.43
CA TYR A 111 -13.48 -6.32 6.01
C TYR A 111 -14.43 -5.80 4.93
N TYR A 112 -15.61 -6.39 4.90
CA TYR A 112 -16.75 -5.91 4.13
C TYR A 112 -17.77 -5.35 5.11
N LEU A 113 -17.74 -4.03 5.30
CA LEU A 113 -18.51 -3.33 6.30
C LEU A 113 -19.84 -2.86 5.71
N LEU A 114 -20.96 -3.26 6.33
CA LEU A 114 -22.31 -2.91 5.89
C LEU A 114 -22.78 -1.59 6.51
N ARG A 115 -22.00 -0.53 6.31
CA ARG A 115 -22.26 0.82 6.85
C ARG A 115 -23.01 1.67 5.85
N ASN A 116 -24.20 2.16 6.21
CA ASN A 116 -25.04 2.98 5.33
C ASN A 116 -25.18 4.45 5.78
N GLY A 117 -24.33 4.94 6.69
CA GLY A 117 -24.41 6.31 7.17
C GLY A 117 -25.72 6.66 7.88
N ASN A 118 -26.44 5.65 8.39
CA ASN A 118 -27.78 5.77 8.97
C ASN A 118 -28.84 6.33 7.99
N THR A 119 -28.61 6.23 6.68
CA THR A 119 -29.48 6.81 5.65
C THR A 119 -30.55 5.85 5.11
N ASN A 120 -30.68 4.64 5.70
CA ASN A 120 -31.47 3.51 5.15
C ASN A 120 -31.15 3.19 3.67
N GLN A 121 -30.06 3.73 3.13
CA GLN A 121 -29.64 3.51 1.76
C GLN A 121 -29.20 2.06 1.60
N GLN A 122 -29.62 1.46 0.49
CA GLN A 122 -29.20 0.11 0.15
C GLN A 122 -27.70 0.10 -0.17
N ILE A 123 -26.99 -0.84 0.46
CA ILE A 123 -25.58 -1.10 0.19
C ILE A 123 -25.48 -1.97 -1.07
N THR A 124 -24.64 -1.53 -2.00
CA THR A 124 -24.48 -2.09 -3.33
C THR A 124 -23.17 -2.87 -3.43
N ALA A 125 -23.20 -4.04 -4.05
CA ALA A 125 -22.00 -4.79 -4.41
C ALA A 125 -21.20 -4.10 -5.51
N PHE A 126 -19.92 -4.44 -5.63
CA PHE A 126 -19.10 -3.97 -6.75
C PHE A 126 -19.57 -4.60 -8.07
N PRO A 127 -19.80 -3.83 -9.15
CA PRO A 127 -20.13 -4.39 -10.45
C PRO A 127 -18.92 -5.08 -11.11
N PRO A 128 -19.13 -5.99 -12.08
CA PRO A 128 -18.03 -6.56 -12.86
C PRO A 128 -17.13 -5.47 -13.47
N GLY A 129 -15.81 -5.64 -13.35
CA GLY A 129 -14.83 -4.67 -13.83
C GLY A 129 -14.59 -3.47 -12.91
N PHE A 130 -15.26 -3.38 -11.77
CA PHE A 130 -15.02 -2.32 -10.79
C PHE A 130 -13.62 -2.42 -10.18
N ARG A 131 -12.93 -1.28 -10.09
CA ARG A 131 -11.59 -1.18 -9.50
C ARG A 131 -11.38 0.19 -8.88
N MET A 132 -10.66 0.24 -7.75
CA MET A 132 -10.41 1.50 -7.04
C MET A 132 -9.13 1.45 -6.22
N LEU A 133 -8.63 2.64 -5.87
CA LEU A 133 -7.50 2.81 -4.95
C LEU A 133 -7.92 3.58 -3.71
N ALA A 134 -7.28 3.25 -2.59
CA ALA A 134 -7.26 4.06 -1.38
C ALA A 134 -5.81 4.51 -1.09
N GLY A 135 -5.62 5.71 -0.54
CA GLY A 135 -4.29 6.27 -0.31
C GLY A 135 -3.62 6.81 -1.59
N THR A 136 -2.34 7.19 -1.50
CA THR A 136 -1.57 7.70 -2.66
C THR A 136 -0.09 7.46 -2.48
N SER A 137 0.59 7.02 -3.54
CA SER A 137 2.00 6.62 -3.46
C SER A 137 2.97 7.79 -3.21
N LEU A 138 2.59 9.03 -3.57
CA LEU A 138 3.51 10.17 -3.56
C LEU A 138 3.48 11.03 -2.29
N ARG A 139 2.52 10.85 -1.39
CA ARG A 139 2.39 11.68 -0.18
C ARG A 139 3.52 11.36 0.82
N ARG A 140 4.06 12.38 1.49
CA ARG A 140 5.13 12.24 2.50
C ARG A 140 4.91 13.11 3.74
N ASP A 141 3.70 13.61 3.91
CA ASP A 141 3.28 14.41 5.06
C ASP A 141 1.85 14.07 5.52
N TYR A 142 1.55 14.45 6.75
CA TYR A 142 0.22 14.43 7.36
C TYR A 142 -0.07 15.81 7.94
N THR A 143 -1.23 16.37 7.61
CA THR A 143 -1.53 17.79 7.84
C THR A 143 -2.68 18.04 8.82
N LEU A 144 -3.25 16.99 9.42
CA LEU A 144 -4.50 17.10 10.17
C LEU A 144 -4.34 17.13 11.69
N GLY A 145 -3.12 17.01 12.21
CA GLY A 145 -2.85 16.97 13.65
C GLY A 145 -1.57 16.21 13.98
N ASP A 146 -1.51 15.68 15.21
CA ASP A 146 -0.44 14.78 15.66
C ASP A 146 -0.65 13.39 15.04
N PRO A 147 0.23 12.93 14.14
CA PRO A 147 0.06 11.64 13.47
C PRO A 147 0.34 10.44 14.40
N ASP A 148 0.92 10.66 15.58
CA ASP A 148 1.19 9.65 16.60
C ASP A 148 0.06 9.52 17.64
N ALA A 149 -0.98 10.35 17.56
CA ALA A 149 -2.13 10.36 18.46
C ALA A 149 -3.43 9.95 17.76
N ALA A 150 -4.43 9.57 18.56
CA ALA A 150 -5.78 9.37 18.07
C ALA A 150 -6.33 10.63 17.41
N ASP A 151 -7.10 10.41 16.36
CA ASP A 151 -7.94 11.43 15.77
C ASP A 151 -8.90 12.08 16.79
N PRO A 152 -9.18 13.39 16.67
CA PRO A 152 -10.26 14.03 17.41
C PRO A 152 -11.59 13.30 17.19
N PRO A 153 -12.56 13.41 18.12
CA PRO A 153 -13.89 12.86 17.93
C PRO A 153 -14.46 13.23 16.55
N THR A 154 -15.07 12.26 15.87
CA THR A 154 -15.62 12.44 14.52
C THR A 154 -16.66 13.56 14.42
N SER A 155 -17.32 13.91 15.53
CA SER A 155 -18.23 15.07 15.64
C SER A 155 -17.55 16.41 15.38
N ASP A 156 -16.25 16.49 15.61
CA ASP A 156 -15.51 17.75 15.61
C ASP A 156 -14.93 18.05 14.23
N TRP A 157 -14.80 17.04 13.36
CA TRP A 157 -14.11 17.13 12.05
C TRP A 157 -14.72 18.20 11.15
N ALA A 158 -16.05 18.34 11.14
CA ALA A 158 -16.73 19.37 10.35
C ALA A 158 -16.40 20.79 10.86
N ALA A 159 -16.34 20.99 12.18
CA ALA A 159 -15.96 22.27 12.78
C ALA A 159 -14.47 22.58 12.58
N LEU A 160 -13.62 21.55 12.48
CA LEU A 160 -12.21 21.67 12.11
C LEU A 160 -12.01 21.93 10.61
N GLY A 161 -13.05 21.82 9.79
CA GLY A 161 -12.95 21.94 8.33
C GLY A 161 -12.19 20.78 7.66
N GLN A 162 -12.06 19.63 8.33
CA GLN A 162 -11.26 18.48 7.90
C GLN A 162 -12.13 17.34 7.37
N VAL A 163 -13.13 17.69 6.55
CA VAL A 163 -14.11 16.76 5.94
C VAL A 163 -14.05 16.76 4.41
N ASP A 164 -13.08 17.46 3.82
CA ASP A 164 -12.78 17.34 2.41
C ASP A 164 -12.12 15.98 2.10
N GLN A 165 -12.13 15.59 0.82
CA GLN A 165 -11.68 14.27 0.41
C GLN A 165 -10.18 14.02 0.68
N ASP A 166 -9.34 15.05 0.67
CA ASP A 166 -7.92 14.89 0.98
C ASP A 166 -7.71 14.63 2.47
N SER A 167 -8.40 15.40 3.32
CA SER A 167 -8.40 15.17 4.77
C SER A 167 -8.90 13.77 5.12
N LEU A 168 -10.02 13.34 4.53
CA LEU A 168 -10.58 12.01 4.80
C LEU A 168 -9.66 10.89 4.30
N ALA A 169 -9.00 11.06 3.15
CA ALA A 169 -8.04 10.09 2.64
C ALA A 169 -6.80 9.94 3.54
N GLN A 170 -6.35 11.01 4.21
CA GLN A 170 -5.28 10.93 5.19
C GLN A 170 -5.70 10.17 6.46
N ARG A 171 -6.91 10.44 6.97
CA ARG A 171 -7.50 9.73 8.13
C ARG A 171 -7.81 8.26 7.83
N ALA A 172 -7.91 7.89 6.55
CA ALA A 172 -8.17 6.53 6.10
C ALA A 172 -6.99 5.55 6.26
N LEU A 173 -5.80 6.03 6.65
CA LEU A 173 -4.60 5.23 6.84
C LEU A 173 -4.31 5.00 8.32
N GLY A 174 -3.99 3.76 8.71
CA GLY A 174 -3.68 3.41 10.10
C GLY A 174 -2.39 2.59 10.22
N PHE A 175 -1.64 2.81 11.30
CA PHE A 175 -0.41 2.08 11.62
C PHE A 175 -0.44 1.58 13.06
N ASN A 176 -1.17 0.53 13.36
CA ASN A 176 -1.41 0.05 14.71
C ASN A 176 -0.31 -0.87 15.21
N CYS A 177 0.08 -0.68 16.46
CA CYS A 177 1.12 -1.43 17.13
C CYS A 177 0.50 -2.62 17.82
N MET A 178 0.90 -3.84 17.45
CA MET A 178 0.29 -5.05 17.99
C MET A 178 1.02 -5.47 19.27
N ASP A 179 0.25 -5.58 20.36
CA ASP A 179 0.67 -6.17 21.63
C ASP A 179 -0.56 -6.83 22.28
N TYR A 180 -0.73 -8.14 22.07
CA TYR A 180 -1.89 -8.91 22.54
C TYR A 180 -1.96 -9.00 24.07
N SER A 181 -0.92 -8.55 24.79
CA SER A 181 -0.94 -8.44 26.25
C SER A 181 -1.57 -7.13 26.77
N LYS A 182 -1.91 -6.20 25.87
CA LYS A 182 -2.48 -4.89 26.20
C LYS A 182 -3.85 -4.71 25.58
N THR A 183 -4.54 -3.64 25.99
CA THR A 183 -5.73 -3.16 25.29
C THR A 183 -5.34 -2.82 23.84
N PRO A 184 -6.02 -3.39 22.83
CA PRO A 184 -5.74 -3.07 21.44
C PRO A 184 -6.00 -1.60 21.12
N GLU A 185 -5.20 -1.05 20.22
CA GLU A 185 -5.46 0.27 19.65
C GLU A 185 -6.71 0.21 18.75
N PRO A 186 -7.59 1.23 18.80
CA PRO A 186 -8.69 1.37 17.85
C PRO A 186 -8.20 1.39 16.40
N SER A 187 -9.00 0.96 15.44
CA SER A 187 -8.62 1.08 14.02
C SER A 187 -8.35 2.54 13.64
N LEU A 188 -7.40 2.75 12.73
CA LEU A 188 -6.95 4.04 12.21
C LEU A 188 -6.42 4.97 13.31
N TYR A 189 -5.76 4.41 14.34
CA TYR A 189 -5.36 5.18 15.52
C TYR A 189 -4.15 6.09 15.30
N ARG A 190 -3.14 5.66 14.53
CA ARG A 190 -2.02 6.54 14.11
C ARG A 190 -1.90 6.57 12.61
N HIS A 191 -1.43 7.70 12.09
CA HIS A 191 -1.37 7.96 10.65
C HIS A 191 0.05 7.97 10.07
N LYS A 192 1.06 7.60 10.87
CA LYS A 192 2.47 7.53 10.46
C LYS A 192 3.06 6.15 10.71
N LEU A 193 3.94 5.71 9.81
CA LEU A 193 4.78 4.52 10.01
C LEU A 193 5.72 4.74 11.20
N PRO A 194 5.58 3.99 12.31
CA PRO A 194 6.43 4.18 13.47
C PRO A 194 7.89 3.82 13.16
N ASP A 195 8.83 4.51 13.80
CA ASP A 195 10.25 4.19 13.64
C ASP A 195 10.62 2.85 14.30
N LYS A 196 11.84 2.38 13.99
CA LYS A 196 12.34 1.09 14.48
C LYS A 196 12.41 1.01 16.00
N ALA A 197 12.78 2.11 16.67
CA ALA A 197 12.89 2.15 18.13
C ALA A 197 11.50 2.04 18.78
N PHE A 198 10.49 2.70 18.20
CA PHE A 198 9.10 2.56 18.60
C PHE A 198 8.65 1.10 18.48
N THR A 199 8.85 0.48 17.32
CA THR A 199 8.38 -0.89 17.07
C THR A 199 9.05 -1.91 17.99
N ASP A 200 10.36 -1.77 18.21
CA ASP A 200 11.12 -2.66 19.10
C ASP A 200 10.64 -2.55 20.57
N GLY A 201 10.27 -1.34 21.01
CA GLY A 201 9.84 -1.10 22.39
C GLY A 201 8.37 -1.40 22.66
N ARG A 202 7.49 -1.35 21.64
CA ARG A 202 6.03 -1.37 21.83
C ARG A 202 5.29 -2.47 21.07
N CYS A 203 5.76 -2.89 19.89
CA CYS A 203 4.99 -3.71 18.95
C CYS A 203 5.41 -5.17 18.99
N LYS A 204 5.14 -5.81 20.13
CA LYS A 204 5.58 -7.18 20.44
C LYS A 204 5.07 -8.23 19.47
N ASP A 205 3.91 -7.99 18.85
CA ASP A 205 3.23 -8.92 17.96
C ASP A 205 3.19 -8.42 16.51
N GLY A 206 4.04 -7.44 16.17
CA GLY A 206 4.16 -6.86 14.83
C GLY A 206 3.45 -5.51 14.67
N LEU A 207 3.49 -4.99 13.44
CA LEU A 207 2.87 -3.73 13.07
C LEU A 207 1.73 -4.00 12.08
N ARG A 208 0.52 -3.54 12.42
CA ARG A 208 -0.66 -3.66 11.57
C ARG A 208 -0.85 -2.39 10.76
N LEU A 209 -0.73 -2.52 9.45
CA LEU A 209 -1.08 -1.47 8.50
C LEU A 209 -2.55 -1.61 8.14
N GLU A 210 -3.24 -0.48 8.10
CA GLU A 210 -4.68 -0.40 7.95
C GLU A 210 -5.04 0.62 6.88
N ILE A 211 -6.04 0.30 6.06
CA ILE A 211 -6.53 1.23 5.04
C ILE A 211 -8.02 1.06 4.78
N MET A 212 -8.76 2.15 4.95
CA MET A 212 -10.18 2.24 4.64
C MET A 212 -10.36 2.73 3.20
N PHE A 213 -11.25 2.09 2.44
CA PHE A 213 -11.57 2.53 1.09
C PHE A 213 -12.75 3.50 1.06
N PRO A 214 -12.80 4.39 0.05
CA PRO A 214 -13.99 5.17 -0.22
C PRO A 214 -15.18 4.26 -0.57
N SER A 215 -16.39 4.64 -0.17
CA SER A 215 -17.60 3.81 -0.35
C SER A 215 -18.81 4.57 -0.89
N CYS A 216 -18.66 5.85 -1.18
CA CYS A 216 -19.65 6.62 -1.95
C CYS A 216 -19.31 6.54 -3.43
N TRP A 217 -20.30 6.30 -4.28
CA TRP A 217 -20.08 5.91 -5.67
C TRP A 217 -20.95 6.70 -6.63
N ASN A 218 -20.36 7.15 -7.74
CA ASN A 218 -21.06 7.90 -8.79
C ASN A 218 -21.78 6.99 -9.82
N GLY A 219 -21.51 5.68 -9.80
CA GLY A 219 -22.09 4.71 -10.73
C GLY A 219 -21.18 4.23 -11.85
N GLU A 220 -19.95 4.74 -11.97
CA GLU A 220 -18.97 4.31 -12.97
C GLU A 220 -18.04 3.22 -12.41
N ASN A 221 -17.69 2.22 -13.21
CA ASN A 221 -16.82 1.13 -12.76
C ASN A 221 -15.39 1.60 -12.44
N ASP A 222 -14.97 2.69 -13.07
CA ASP A 222 -13.63 3.22 -13.00
C ASP A 222 -13.62 4.68 -13.49
N SER A 223 -12.50 5.38 -13.29
CA SER A 223 -12.22 6.73 -13.79
C SER A 223 -10.79 6.79 -14.33
N PRO A 224 -10.41 7.75 -15.19
CA PRO A 224 -9.04 7.82 -15.72
C PRO A 224 -7.90 7.89 -14.68
N ASN A 225 -8.19 8.38 -13.47
CA ASN A 225 -7.25 8.41 -12.34
C ASN A 225 -7.54 7.33 -11.29
N HIS A 226 -8.49 6.42 -11.57
CA HIS A 226 -8.94 5.31 -10.74
C HIS A 226 -9.44 5.69 -9.33
N LYS A 227 -9.76 6.98 -9.11
CA LYS A 227 -10.19 7.54 -7.82
C LYS A 227 -11.43 8.40 -7.90
N SER A 228 -11.63 9.16 -8.99
CA SER A 228 -12.72 10.15 -9.05
C SER A 228 -14.12 9.56 -9.17
N HIS A 229 -14.25 8.26 -9.46
CA HIS A 229 -15.55 7.58 -9.50
C HIS A 229 -16.07 7.15 -8.11
N VAL A 230 -15.20 7.24 -7.08
CA VAL A 230 -15.53 6.98 -5.68
C VAL A 230 -15.17 8.17 -4.78
N ALA A 231 -15.80 8.25 -3.62
CA ALA A 231 -15.53 9.25 -2.60
C ALA A 231 -15.66 8.66 -1.20
N TYR A 232 -14.88 9.19 -0.26
CA TYR A 232 -15.07 8.92 1.16
C TYR A 232 -16.35 9.57 1.65
N PRO A 233 -17.19 8.86 2.41
CA PRO A 233 -18.21 9.50 3.23
C PRO A 233 -17.60 10.39 4.31
N SER A 234 -18.42 11.26 4.90
CA SER A 234 -17.99 12.32 5.81
C SER A 234 -17.19 11.86 7.04
N LEU A 235 -17.26 10.57 7.41
CA LEU A 235 -16.54 9.96 8.53
C LEU A 235 -15.61 8.82 8.06
N VAL A 236 -15.01 8.95 6.87
CA VAL A 236 -14.11 7.98 6.20
C VAL A 236 -14.79 6.65 5.85
N GLY A 237 -15.11 5.82 6.83
CA GLY A 237 -15.78 4.53 6.63
C GLY A 237 -17.28 4.57 6.89
N ASP A 238 -17.80 5.70 7.36
CA ASP A 238 -19.22 5.91 7.64
C ASP A 238 -19.66 7.35 7.38
N GLY A 239 -20.93 7.66 7.61
CA GLY A 239 -21.51 8.98 7.43
C GLY A 239 -22.05 9.22 6.02
N SER A 240 -22.36 10.49 5.74
CA SER A 240 -23.07 10.89 4.53
C SER A 240 -22.14 10.94 3.32
N CYS A 241 -22.68 10.59 2.15
CA CYS A 241 -21.97 10.72 0.89
C CYS A 241 -22.04 12.16 0.36
N PRO A 242 -20.95 12.64 -0.28
CA PRO A 242 -20.96 13.95 -0.93
C PRO A 242 -21.89 13.98 -2.16
N GLU A 243 -22.24 15.19 -2.60
CA GLU A 243 -23.03 15.40 -3.81
C GLU A 243 -22.37 14.73 -5.03
N GLY A 244 -23.19 14.11 -5.90
CA GLY A 244 -22.71 13.35 -7.06
C GLY A 244 -22.40 11.87 -6.77
N PHE A 245 -22.32 11.46 -5.51
CA PHE A 245 -22.01 10.08 -5.10
C PHE A 245 -23.17 9.42 -4.36
N SER A 246 -24.34 9.38 -5.01
CA SER A 246 -25.60 8.99 -4.37
C SER A 246 -25.80 7.47 -4.21
N LYS A 247 -24.79 6.64 -4.48
CA LYS A 247 -24.83 5.18 -4.27
C LYS A 247 -23.83 4.79 -3.19
N ARG A 248 -24.23 3.87 -2.31
CA ARG A 248 -23.37 3.33 -1.25
C ARG A 248 -22.86 1.97 -1.69
N LEU A 249 -21.55 1.82 -1.78
CA LEU A 249 -20.89 0.52 -1.94
C LEU A 249 -20.69 -0.13 -0.57
N VAL A 250 -20.54 -1.44 -0.54
CA VAL A 250 -19.97 -2.12 0.63
C VAL A 250 -18.60 -1.52 0.92
N THR A 251 -18.35 -1.14 2.17
CA THR A 251 -17.09 -0.46 2.52
C THR A 251 -16.00 -1.50 2.74
N LEU A 252 -14.88 -1.37 2.03
CA LEU A 252 -13.69 -2.19 2.24
C LEU A 252 -12.78 -1.55 3.29
N PHE A 253 -12.25 -2.38 4.18
CA PHE A 253 -11.19 -2.00 5.11
C PHE A 253 -10.17 -3.12 5.18
N PHE A 254 -8.91 -2.84 4.86
CA PHE A 254 -7.85 -3.85 4.89
C PHE A 254 -7.03 -3.72 6.16
N GLU A 255 -6.70 -4.86 6.75
CA GLU A 255 -5.71 -4.99 7.82
C GLU A 255 -4.64 -5.99 7.38
N VAL A 256 -3.38 -5.59 7.49
CA VAL A 256 -2.21 -6.43 7.18
C VAL A 256 -1.21 -6.32 8.31
N ILE A 257 -0.85 -7.44 8.93
CA ILE A 257 0.15 -7.46 9.99
C ILE A 257 1.50 -7.82 9.40
N TRP A 258 2.50 -6.99 9.67
CA TRP A 258 3.90 -7.20 9.30
C TRP A 258 4.71 -7.60 10.53
N ALA A 259 5.52 -8.64 10.41
CA ALA A 259 6.34 -9.23 11.46
C ALA A 259 7.58 -8.37 11.77
N THR A 260 7.38 -7.12 12.18
CA THR A 260 8.46 -6.18 12.56
C THR A 260 9.27 -6.65 13.77
N ASN A 261 8.69 -7.54 14.58
CA ASN A 261 9.28 -8.20 15.74
C ASN A 261 10.08 -9.47 15.39
N ALA A 262 10.14 -9.86 14.11
CA ALA A 262 10.76 -11.13 13.72
C ALA A 262 12.26 -11.19 14.09
N PRO A 263 12.80 -12.36 14.48
CA PRO A 263 14.16 -12.50 15.02
C PRO A 263 15.26 -11.86 14.16
N GLN A 264 15.11 -11.89 12.83
CA GLN A 264 16.08 -11.33 11.90
C GLN A 264 16.22 -9.80 11.98
N PHE A 265 15.26 -9.08 12.59
CA PHE A 265 15.30 -7.61 12.74
C PHE A 265 15.66 -7.16 14.17
N GLN A 266 15.72 -8.08 15.12
CA GLN A 266 15.98 -7.76 16.52
C GLN A 266 17.44 -7.34 16.73
N GLY A 267 17.65 -6.29 17.54
CA GLY A 267 18.99 -5.76 17.84
C GLY A 267 19.70 -5.07 16.68
N ARG A 268 19.04 -4.95 15.52
CA ARG A 268 19.58 -4.27 14.33
C ARG A 268 19.04 -2.85 14.24
N ALA A 269 19.95 -1.91 13.98
CA ALA A 269 19.60 -0.54 13.65
C ALA A 269 19.18 -0.43 12.18
N GLY A 270 18.17 0.40 11.92
CA GLY A 270 17.60 0.56 10.59
C GLY A 270 16.25 1.26 10.64
N ARG A 271 15.51 1.20 9.53
CA ARG A 271 14.17 1.79 9.42
C ARG A 271 13.24 0.92 8.58
N TRP A 272 11.95 1.11 8.77
CA TRP A 272 10.92 0.53 7.90
C TRP A 272 10.70 1.42 6.68
N VAL A 273 10.51 0.82 5.51
CA VAL A 273 10.31 1.52 4.24
C VAL A 273 9.29 0.75 3.41
N LEU A 274 8.25 1.42 2.90
CA LEU A 274 7.31 0.83 1.94
C LEU A 274 7.96 0.73 0.55
N ALA A 275 7.52 -0.23 -0.27
CA ALA A 275 8.11 -0.52 -1.57
C ALA A 275 8.15 0.68 -2.53
N ASN A 276 7.22 1.63 -2.38
CA ASN A 276 7.20 2.89 -3.11
C ASN A 276 8.22 3.94 -2.61
N GLY A 277 9.19 3.51 -1.79
CA GLY A 277 10.26 4.36 -1.27
C GLY A 277 9.79 5.32 -0.19
N ASP A 278 8.68 5.03 0.49
CA ASP A 278 8.19 5.85 1.59
C ASP A 278 8.67 5.34 2.97
N PRO A 279 9.54 6.09 3.68
CA PRO A 279 9.93 5.76 5.06
C PRO A 279 9.00 6.39 6.11
N THR A 280 7.95 7.10 5.71
CA THR A 280 7.06 7.87 6.60
C THR A 280 5.69 7.23 6.82
N GLY A 281 5.22 6.42 5.87
CA GLY A 281 3.91 5.75 5.90
C GLY A 281 2.79 6.54 5.19
N TYR A 282 2.94 7.84 5.00
CA TYR A 282 1.87 8.66 4.41
C TYR A 282 1.62 8.37 2.92
N GLY A 283 2.59 7.73 2.27
CA GLY A 283 2.51 7.20 0.92
C GLY A 283 1.90 5.80 0.84
N ASN A 284 1.40 5.24 1.95
CA ASN A 284 0.74 3.94 1.94
C ASN A 284 -0.56 4.00 1.11
N HIS A 285 -0.83 2.91 0.41
CA HIS A 285 -2.02 2.77 -0.42
C HIS A 285 -2.39 1.29 -0.55
N ALA A 286 -3.58 1.05 -1.09
CA ALA A 286 -4.02 -0.27 -1.47
C ALA A 286 -4.98 -0.18 -2.63
N ASP A 287 -5.10 -1.31 -3.30
CA ASP A 287 -5.76 -1.45 -4.57
C ASP A 287 -6.73 -2.62 -4.50
N PHE A 288 -7.89 -2.44 -5.12
CA PHE A 288 -8.91 -3.46 -5.20
C PHE A 288 -9.40 -3.58 -6.64
N PHE A 289 -9.40 -4.81 -7.15
CA PHE A 289 -10.02 -5.15 -8.42
C PHE A 289 -11.05 -6.25 -8.18
N ASN A 290 -12.32 -5.91 -8.36
CA ASN A 290 -13.43 -6.83 -8.17
C ASN A 290 -13.30 -8.07 -9.07
N GLY A 291 -13.47 -9.24 -8.47
CA GLY A 291 -13.56 -10.54 -9.14
C GLY A 291 -14.57 -11.46 -8.46
N TRP A 292 -15.53 -10.91 -7.72
CA TRP A 292 -16.63 -11.68 -7.17
C TRP A 292 -17.50 -12.32 -8.25
N ASP A 293 -18.03 -13.51 -7.99
CA ASP A 293 -19.14 -14.07 -8.76
C ASP A 293 -20.28 -13.03 -8.85
N GLU A 294 -20.75 -12.79 -10.07
CA GLU A 294 -21.80 -11.79 -10.31
C GLU A 294 -23.06 -12.11 -9.48
N GLY A 295 -23.52 -11.12 -8.71
CA GLY A 295 -24.69 -11.25 -7.83
C GLY A 295 -24.44 -11.98 -6.51
N PHE A 296 -23.36 -12.76 -6.36
CA PHE A 296 -23.05 -13.46 -5.11
C PHE A 296 -22.74 -12.49 -3.97
N LEU A 297 -21.89 -11.49 -4.23
CA LEU A 297 -21.56 -10.46 -3.24
C LEU A 297 -22.80 -9.68 -2.79
N GLN A 298 -23.73 -9.36 -3.70
CA GLN A 298 -24.97 -8.67 -3.32
C GLN A 298 -25.85 -9.54 -2.44
N GLN A 299 -25.92 -10.85 -2.72
CA GLN A 299 -26.63 -11.79 -1.85
C GLN A 299 -25.97 -11.89 -0.47
N ALA A 300 -24.63 -11.88 -0.40
CA ALA A 300 -23.89 -11.86 0.86
C ALA A 300 -24.18 -10.58 1.66
N ILE A 301 -24.14 -9.40 1.01
CA ILE A 301 -24.52 -8.11 1.61
C ILE A 301 -25.93 -8.17 2.22
N ASN A 302 -26.88 -8.78 1.51
CA ASN A 302 -28.28 -8.84 1.95
C ASN A 302 -28.52 -9.87 3.08
N ARG A 303 -27.72 -10.95 3.14
CA ARG A 303 -27.98 -12.11 4.02
C ARG A 303 -27.04 -12.21 5.22
N CYS A 304 -25.85 -11.63 5.14
CA CYS A 304 -24.78 -11.82 6.11
C CYS A 304 -24.70 -10.61 7.04
N THR A 305 -25.77 -10.44 7.79
CA THR A 305 -26.04 -9.27 8.63
C THR A 305 -25.65 -9.47 10.09
N ASN A 306 -24.85 -10.51 10.40
CA ASN A 306 -24.38 -10.78 11.76
C ASN A 306 -23.24 -9.82 12.13
N PRO A 307 -23.29 -9.17 13.31
CA PRO A 307 -22.22 -8.28 13.75
C PRO A 307 -20.97 -8.96 14.33
N SER A 308 -20.93 -10.29 14.40
CA SER A 308 -19.77 -11.04 14.91
C SER A 308 -18.54 -10.88 14.01
N GLY A 309 -18.72 -10.55 12.73
CA GLY A 309 -17.66 -10.55 11.74
C GLY A 309 -17.11 -11.93 11.41
N VAL A 310 -17.73 -13.01 11.92
CA VAL A 310 -17.28 -14.40 11.70
C VAL A 310 -17.91 -14.92 10.42
N MET A 311 -17.07 -15.41 9.49
CA MET A 311 -17.52 -15.82 8.17
C MET A 311 -18.47 -17.02 8.18
N SER A 312 -18.31 -17.96 9.12
CA SER A 312 -19.20 -19.13 9.23
C SER A 312 -20.62 -18.78 9.68
N ASP A 313 -20.84 -17.57 10.20
CA ASP A 313 -22.18 -17.12 10.58
C ASP A 313 -22.99 -16.60 9.38
N CYS A 314 -22.36 -16.46 8.21
CA CYS A 314 -22.98 -15.98 6.97
C CYS A 314 -23.65 -17.15 6.22
N PRO A 315 -24.99 -17.18 6.11
CA PRO A 315 -25.69 -18.25 5.41
C PRO A 315 -25.31 -18.34 3.94
N GLN A 316 -25.06 -17.20 3.28
CA GLN A 316 -24.66 -17.17 1.88
C GLN A 316 -23.35 -17.92 1.63
N PHE A 317 -22.39 -17.86 2.56
CA PHE A 317 -21.14 -18.58 2.40
C PHE A 317 -21.33 -20.07 2.68
N MET A 318 -21.99 -20.42 3.80
CA MET A 318 -22.12 -21.82 4.22
C MET A 318 -23.03 -22.66 3.31
N GLU A 319 -24.04 -22.06 2.68
CA GLU A 319 -24.93 -22.76 1.74
C GLU A 319 -24.30 -22.97 0.35
N ASN A 320 -23.23 -22.25 0.01
CA ASN A 320 -22.62 -22.27 -1.33
C ASN A 320 -21.21 -22.88 -1.32
N GLY A 321 -20.96 -23.79 -0.38
CA GLY A 321 -19.72 -24.56 -0.25
C GLY A 321 -18.98 -24.28 1.07
N PRO A 322 -18.12 -25.19 1.51
CA PRO A 322 -17.30 -24.93 2.69
C PRO A 322 -16.34 -23.77 2.41
N LEU A 323 -16.12 -22.94 3.43
CA LEU A 323 -15.00 -22.01 3.44
C LEU A 323 -13.68 -22.78 3.22
N GLN A 324 -12.77 -22.19 2.46
CA GLN A 324 -11.44 -22.78 2.27
C GLN A 324 -10.70 -22.83 3.60
N ASP A 325 -10.05 -23.97 3.89
CA ASP A 325 -9.14 -24.05 5.02
C ASP A 325 -7.87 -23.21 4.77
N GLU A 326 -7.15 -22.92 5.85
CA GLU A 326 -5.93 -22.10 5.80
C GLU A 326 -4.84 -22.71 4.91
N PRO A 327 -4.53 -24.03 4.95
CA PRO A 327 -3.55 -24.62 4.03
C PRO A 327 -3.92 -24.47 2.55
N THR A 328 -5.21 -24.57 2.18
CA THR A 328 -5.65 -24.36 0.80
C THR A 328 -5.42 -22.91 0.37
N GLN A 329 -5.80 -21.94 1.21
CA GLN A 329 -5.53 -20.52 0.97
C GLN A 329 -4.03 -20.25 0.81
N ASP A 330 -3.22 -20.79 1.71
CA ASP A 330 -1.76 -20.66 1.74
C ASP A 330 -1.05 -21.34 0.58
N SER A 331 -1.70 -22.29 -0.10
CA SER A 331 -1.13 -22.96 -1.29
C SER A 331 -1.37 -22.18 -2.58
N CYS A 332 -2.29 -21.21 -2.59
CA CYS A 332 -2.62 -20.47 -3.80
C CYS A 332 -1.47 -19.54 -4.22
N ARG A 333 -0.99 -19.68 -5.45
CA ARG A 333 0.10 -18.88 -6.03
C ARG A 333 -0.31 -18.34 -7.38
N LEU A 334 0.39 -17.31 -7.85
CA LEU A 334 0.22 -16.78 -9.21
C LEU A 334 0.32 -17.94 -10.22
N ALA A 335 -0.70 -18.09 -11.05
CA ALA A 335 -0.79 -19.19 -12.01
C ALA A 335 0.21 -18.96 -13.15
N ASP A 336 0.94 -19.99 -13.59
CA ASP A 336 1.97 -19.84 -14.63
C ASP A 336 1.46 -19.18 -15.92
N THR A 337 0.21 -19.45 -16.32
CA THR A 337 -0.43 -18.84 -17.50
C THR A 337 -0.62 -17.33 -17.38
N PHE A 338 -0.80 -16.85 -16.16
CA PHE A 338 -1.03 -15.44 -15.83
C PHE A 338 0.13 -14.90 -14.99
N LYS A 339 1.26 -15.62 -14.93
CA LYS A 339 2.35 -15.25 -14.06
C LYS A 339 3.01 -14.04 -14.69
N PRO A 340 3.01 -12.89 -14.01
CA PRO A 340 3.64 -11.71 -14.54
C PRO A 340 5.12 -12.01 -14.79
N PHE A 341 5.67 -11.55 -15.91
CA PHE A 341 7.11 -11.64 -16.16
C PHE A 341 7.90 -10.83 -15.11
N SER A 342 7.21 -9.90 -14.45
CA SER A 342 7.69 -9.08 -13.35
C SER A 342 7.43 -9.69 -11.95
N ALA A 343 6.97 -10.95 -11.88
CA ALA A 343 6.88 -11.69 -10.63
C ALA A 343 8.27 -12.15 -10.16
N PHE A 344 8.56 -11.95 -8.88
CA PHE A 344 9.78 -12.44 -8.27
C PHE A 344 9.47 -12.92 -6.85
N ASP A 345 10.18 -13.95 -6.42
CA ASP A 345 10.05 -14.36 -5.03
C ASP A 345 10.83 -13.38 -4.15
N VAL A 346 10.08 -12.60 -3.38
CA VAL A 346 10.67 -11.66 -2.44
C VAL A 346 11.15 -12.40 -1.20
N SER A 347 10.72 -13.64 -0.93
CA SER A 347 11.00 -14.31 0.35
C SER A 347 12.48 -14.47 0.69
N ASP A 348 13.37 -14.47 -0.30
CA ASP A 348 14.75 -14.91 -0.10
C ASP A 348 15.75 -13.82 -0.53
N GLY A 349 15.92 -12.79 0.31
CA GLY A 349 17.22 -12.15 0.33
C GLY A 349 17.33 -10.75 0.90
N VAL A 350 18.59 -10.39 1.05
CA VAL A 350 19.06 -9.04 1.33
C VAL A 350 19.31 -8.34 -0.01
N LEU A 351 18.49 -7.35 -0.33
CA LEU A 351 18.49 -6.61 -1.60
C LEU A 351 19.39 -5.38 -1.52
N ALA A 352 20.08 -5.04 -2.62
CA ALA A 352 20.88 -3.82 -2.70
C ALA A 352 20.03 -2.54 -2.80
N GLY A 353 18.76 -2.66 -3.20
CA GLY A 353 17.80 -1.58 -3.33
C GLY A 353 16.37 -2.12 -3.38
N LEU A 354 15.38 -1.22 -3.30
CA LEU A 354 13.98 -1.61 -3.45
C LEU A 354 13.72 -2.15 -4.86
N PRO A 355 12.90 -3.20 -5.02
CA PRO A 355 12.50 -3.67 -6.35
C PRO A 355 11.86 -2.55 -7.16
N GLY A 356 12.08 -2.58 -8.48
CA GLY A 356 11.68 -1.48 -9.36
C GLY A 356 12.67 -0.31 -9.38
N GLY A 357 13.77 -0.36 -8.62
CA GLY A 357 14.80 0.69 -8.63
C GLY A 357 14.35 1.99 -7.94
N VAL A 358 13.36 1.89 -7.07
CA VAL A 358 12.75 3.02 -6.37
C VAL A 358 13.72 3.60 -5.34
N GLN A 359 13.84 4.92 -5.35
CA GLN A 359 14.65 5.64 -4.36
C GLN A 359 13.81 5.94 -3.12
N VAL A 360 14.42 5.80 -1.94
CA VAL A 360 13.76 6.18 -0.70
C VAL A 360 13.73 7.69 -0.59
N GLN A 361 12.53 8.26 -0.52
CA GLN A 361 12.29 9.70 -0.46
C GLN A 361 11.51 10.01 0.81
N ALA A 362 12.15 10.69 1.76
CA ALA A 362 11.48 11.20 2.95
C ALA A 362 10.81 12.55 2.64
N GLY A 363 9.76 12.87 3.40
CA GLY A 363 9.05 14.14 3.30
C GLY A 363 9.71 15.31 4.02
N PRO A 364 8.97 16.43 4.17
CA PRO A 364 7.52 16.55 3.95
C PRO A 364 7.08 16.72 2.49
N GLN A 365 8.00 17.02 1.56
CA GLN A 365 7.66 17.22 0.15
C GLN A 365 7.16 15.91 -0.47
N SER A 366 6.15 16.01 -1.35
CA SER A 366 5.70 14.87 -2.16
C SER A 366 6.88 14.23 -2.90
N ALA A 367 6.87 12.91 -2.97
CA ALA A 367 7.88 12.17 -3.72
C ALA A 367 7.78 12.46 -5.22
N THR A 368 8.92 12.43 -5.90
CA THR A 368 8.97 12.52 -7.36
C THR A 368 8.76 11.14 -7.99
N PRO A 369 7.93 11.03 -9.05
CA PRO A 369 7.78 9.78 -9.81
C PRO A 369 9.10 9.31 -10.43
N LYS A 370 9.23 8.00 -10.60
CA LYS A 370 10.40 7.37 -11.25
C LYS A 370 10.62 7.96 -12.65
N GLY A 371 11.88 8.26 -13.00
CA GLY A 371 12.24 8.85 -14.30
C GLY A 371 12.13 10.37 -14.41
N SER A 372 11.64 11.08 -13.38
CA SER A 372 11.54 12.55 -13.37
C SER A 372 12.91 13.27 -13.23
N ASN A 373 14.00 12.52 -13.05
CA ASN A 373 15.35 13.02 -12.79
C ASN A 373 16.14 13.40 -14.05
N ILE A 374 15.54 14.11 -15.02
CA ILE A 374 16.30 14.68 -16.14
C ILE A 374 16.42 16.21 -16.05
N LEU A 375 15.64 16.89 -15.21
CA LEU A 375 15.73 18.37 -15.09
C LEU A 375 16.13 18.90 -13.71
N ALA A 376 15.89 18.15 -12.63
CA ALA A 376 16.32 18.57 -11.28
C ALA A 376 17.86 18.52 -11.10
N SER A 377 18.55 17.69 -11.88
CA SER A 377 20.02 17.60 -11.87
C SER A 377 20.72 18.63 -12.79
N ILE A 378 19.96 19.39 -13.59
CA ILE A 378 20.50 20.38 -14.56
C ILE A 378 20.35 21.82 -14.03
N LEU A 379 19.64 22.04 -12.92
CA LEU A 379 19.39 23.37 -12.34
C LEU A 379 19.96 23.59 -10.94
N GLN A 380 20.92 22.78 -10.50
CA GLN A 380 21.78 23.19 -9.37
C GLN A 380 22.88 24.12 -9.90
N PRO A 381 22.98 25.38 -9.41
CA PRO A 381 24.18 26.15 -9.61
C PRO A 381 25.31 25.45 -8.85
N LEU A 382 26.36 25.08 -9.58
CA LEU A 382 27.65 24.69 -9.03
C LEU A 382 28.16 25.84 -8.15
N ILE A 383 27.96 25.74 -6.83
CA ILE A 383 28.69 26.53 -5.85
C ILE A 383 29.61 25.56 -5.12
N PRO A 384 30.93 25.58 -5.38
CA PRO A 384 31.88 24.83 -4.59
C PRO A 384 31.93 25.42 -3.18
N GLU A 385 31.68 24.58 -2.18
CA GLU A 385 31.87 24.90 -0.77
C GLU A 385 33.38 24.98 -0.48
N ALA A 386 33.95 26.17 -0.68
CA ALA A 386 35.30 26.51 -0.24
C ALA A 386 35.19 27.32 1.06
N ALA A 387 35.81 26.80 2.11
CA ALA A 387 35.96 27.46 3.40
C ALA A 387 36.55 28.87 3.21
N VAL A 388 35.86 29.89 3.71
CA VAL A 388 36.39 31.26 3.78
C VAL A 388 36.71 31.59 5.24
N PRO A 389 37.99 31.90 5.55
CA PRO A 389 38.38 32.43 6.85
C PRO A 389 37.94 33.90 6.98
N THR A 390 37.54 34.27 8.19
CA THR A 390 37.19 35.64 8.56
C THR A 390 38.40 36.57 8.36
N ALA A 391 38.30 37.51 7.41
CA ALA A 391 39.24 38.61 7.27
C ALA A 391 38.47 39.93 7.11
N ALA A 392 38.96 40.94 7.84
CA ALA A 392 38.35 42.22 8.09
C ALA A 392 37.97 43.01 6.82
N ALA A 393 36.83 43.69 6.89
CA ALA A 393 36.43 44.71 5.92
C ALA A 393 37.36 45.94 5.99
N PRO A 394 37.65 46.61 4.86
CA PRO A 394 38.44 47.83 4.84
C PRO A 394 37.59 49.04 5.23
N SER A 395 38.20 49.92 6.02
CA SER A 395 37.69 51.22 6.43
C SER A 395 37.50 52.15 5.22
N ILE A 396 36.32 52.76 5.11
CA ILE A 396 36.13 53.99 4.33
C ILE A 396 35.93 55.13 5.31
N ASP A 397 36.85 56.09 5.21
CA ASP A 397 36.96 57.31 5.98
C ASP A 397 36.09 58.40 5.34
N THR A 398 35.13 58.95 6.08
CA THR A 398 34.61 60.31 5.85
C THR A 398 34.19 60.96 7.17
N ASN A 399 34.68 62.18 7.36
CA ASN A 399 34.66 63.00 8.57
C ASN A 399 33.35 63.79 8.78
N LEU A 400 32.87 63.78 10.05
CA LEU A 400 32.19 64.85 10.85
C LEU A 400 30.79 65.40 10.43
N PRO A 401 30.03 66.05 11.36
CA PRO A 401 29.68 65.68 12.75
C PRO A 401 28.19 65.94 13.15
N ALA A 402 27.83 65.43 14.34
CA ALA A 402 26.81 65.92 15.29
C ALA A 402 25.30 65.89 14.95
N GLU A 403 24.49 65.14 15.73
CA GLU A 403 23.67 65.69 16.84
C GLU A 403 22.86 64.60 17.61
N VAL A 404 23.23 64.40 18.87
CA VAL A 404 22.38 64.40 20.10
C VAL A 404 20.98 63.74 20.09
N SER A 405 20.82 62.64 20.85
CA SER A 405 19.99 62.52 22.08
C SER A 405 19.93 61.03 22.53
N SER A 406 20.58 60.57 23.62
CA SER A 406 20.05 60.46 25.01
C SER A 406 18.60 60.00 25.11
N SER A 407 18.14 59.00 25.89
CA SER A 407 18.64 58.12 26.96
C SER A 407 17.56 57.01 27.13
N ILE A 408 17.78 55.81 27.67
CA ILE A 408 17.65 55.47 29.11
C ILE A 408 17.94 53.96 29.25
N ILE A 409 18.83 53.62 30.20
CA ILE A 409 18.98 52.30 30.86
C ILE A 409 18.61 52.52 32.35
N PRO A 410 18.13 51.51 33.08
CA PRO A 410 18.97 50.85 34.11
C PRO A 410 18.82 49.30 34.00
N ASP A 411 19.87 48.50 33.91
CA ASP A 411 20.95 48.14 34.86
C ASP A 411 20.47 47.39 36.10
N VAL A 412 21.05 46.19 36.26
CA VAL A 412 21.50 45.38 37.42
C VAL A 412 21.38 43.91 36.97
N GLY A 413 22.42 43.07 36.82
CA GLY A 413 23.75 43.03 37.40
C GLY A 413 23.95 41.65 38.02
N ILE A 414 25.11 41.02 37.72
CA ILE A 414 25.94 40.13 38.55
C ILE A 414 26.45 38.89 37.78
N PHE A 415 27.74 39.00 37.44
CA PHE A 415 28.68 37.92 37.13
C PHE A 415 29.06 37.15 38.39
N GLN A 416 29.31 35.84 38.27
CA GLN A 416 30.28 35.16 39.12
C GLN A 416 30.93 33.97 38.40
N GLU A 417 32.18 34.15 37.96
CA GLU A 417 33.15 33.08 37.68
C GLU A 417 33.93 32.75 38.95
N VAL A 418 34.15 31.47 39.25
CA VAL A 418 35.29 30.96 40.04
C VAL A 418 35.54 29.46 39.66
N PRO A 419 36.69 28.84 39.97
CA PRO A 419 37.81 28.68 39.05
C PRO A 419 38.16 27.21 38.74
N THR A 420 38.94 27.04 37.68
CA THR A 420 39.60 25.79 37.26
C THR A 420 40.65 25.34 38.28
N SER A 421 40.53 24.10 38.76
CA SER A 421 41.60 23.39 39.46
C SER A 421 42.10 22.23 38.60
N SER A 422 43.33 22.37 38.10
CA SER A 422 44.10 21.37 37.38
C SER A 422 44.68 20.33 38.35
N SER A 423 44.32 19.07 38.17
CA SER A 423 45.02 17.93 38.79
C SER A 423 45.81 17.18 37.72
N THR A 424 47.13 17.25 37.84
CA THR A 424 48.11 16.45 37.11
C THR A 424 48.02 14.97 37.52
N SER A 425 47.70 14.08 36.56
CA SER A 425 47.87 12.63 36.72
C SER A 425 48.78 12.09 35.62
N THR A 426 49.98 11.69 36.04
CA THR A 426 50.99 10.97 35.25
C THR A 426 50.45 9.60 34.80
N PRO A 427 50.70 9.14 33.57
CA PRO A 427 50.28 7.82 33.11
C PRO A 427 51.19 6.70 33.68
N PRO A 428 50.65 5.49 33.96
CA PRO A 428 51.43 4.37 34.49
C PRO A 428 52.31 3.70 33.41
N PRO A 429 53.40 3.01 33.81
CA PRO A 429 54.32 2.36 32.88
C PRO A 429 53.74 1.08 32.25
N PRO A 430 54.23 0.67 31.06
CA PRO A 430 53.70 -0.47 30.32
C PRO A 430 54.08 -1.82 30.96
N PRO A 431 53.27 -2.88 30.76
CA PRO A 431 53.53 -4.21 31.30
C PRO A 431 54.65 -4.95 30.54
N PRO A 432 55.31 -5.94 31.18
CA PRO A 432 56.41 -6.71 30.60
C PRO A 432 55.95 -7.68 29.50
N PRO A 433 56.85 -8.11 28.58
CA PRO A 433 56.48 -8.86 27.39
C PRO A 433 56.10 -10.31 27.70
N THR A 434 54.88 -10.69 27.34
CA THR A 434 54.42 -12.08 27.25
C THR A 434 54.97 -12.76 26.00
N THR A 435 55.71 -13.86 26.18
CA THR A 435 56.14 -14.78 25.13
C THR A 435 54.95 -15.61 24.62
N THR A 436 54.41 -15.26 23.45
CA THR A 436 53.46 -16.09 22.71
C THR A 436 54.19 -16.92 21.64
N ALA A 437 53.93 -18.23 21.65
CA ALA A 437 54.34 -19.14 20.57
C ALA A 437 53.69 -18.74 19.22
N PRO A 438 54.33 -19.01 18.08
CA PRO A 438 53.80 -18.64 16.77
C PRO A 438 52.54 -19.44 16.43
N PRO A 439 51.56 -18.82 15.74
CA PRO A 439 50.36 -19.52 15.28
C PRO A 439 50.70 -20.52 14.15
N PRO A 440 49.90 -21.59 13.98
CA PRO A 440 50.08 -22.52 12.88
C PRO A 440 49.86 -21.83 11.53
N PRO A 441 50.51 -22.30 10.44
CA PRO A 441 50.39 -21.68 9.14
C PRO A 441 48.94 -21.76 8.62
N PRO A 442 48.47 -20.74 7.88
CA PRO A 442 47.14 -20.75 7.30
C PRO A 442 46.99 -21.90 6.29
N PRO A 443 45.78 -22.45 6.11
CA PRO A 443 45.51 -23.42 5.05
C PRO A 443 45.92 -22.84 3.69
N ALA A 444 46.52 -23.66 2.84
CA ALA A 444 46.89 -23.28 1.49
C ALA A 444 45.69 -22.67 0.75
N ALA A 445 45.89 -21.48 0.17
CA ALA A 445 44.90 -20.83 -0.65
C ALA A 445 44.48 -21.77 -1.79
N ILE A 446 43.17 -22.02 -1.91
CA ILE A 446 42.60 -22.70 -3.06
C ILE A 446 42.81 -21.75 -4.25
N VAL A 447 43.71 -22.11 -5.15
CA VAL A 447 43.94 -21.39 -6.40
C VAL A 447 42.70 -21.62 -7.27
N THR A 448 41.91 -20.58 -7.47
CA THR A 448 40.81 -20.57 -8.45
C THR A 448 41.42 -20.79 -9.84
N PRO A 449 40.92 -21.76 -10.64
CA PRO A 449 41.36 -21.91 -12.02
C PRO A 449 41.03 -20.64 -12.82
N PRO A 450 41.81 -20.32 -13.87
CA PRO A 450 41.53 -19.19 -14.75
C PRO A 450 40.12 -19.31 -15.38
N PRO A 451 39.49 -18.18 -15.76
CA PRO A 451 38.11 -18.19 -16.26
C PRO A 451 37.96 -19.13 -17.46
N ALA A 452 36.93 -19.96 -17.44
CA ALA A 452 36.50 -20.70 -18.61
C ALA A 452 36.11 -19.72 -19.74
N ALA A 453 36.29 -20.14 -20.99
CA ALA A 453 35.84 -19.36 -22.15
C ALA A 453 34.36 -19.00 -22.01
N PRO A 454 33.92 -17.81 -22.49
CA PRO A 454 32.52 -17.40 -22.38
C PRO A 454 31.61 -18.42 -23.08
N VAL A 455 30.59 -18.88 -22.36
CA VAL A 455 29.53 -19.73 -22.93
C VAL A 455 28.69 -18.84 -23.84
N LEU A 456 28.57 -19.21 -25.11
CA LEU A 456 27.72 -18.54 -26.09
C LEU A 456 26.33 -19.22 -26.08
N ASP A 457 25.29 -18.47 -26.43
CA ASP A 457 23.96 -19.05 -26.68
C ASP A 457 23.94 -19.90 -27.97
N GLU A 458 22.78 -20.50 -28.28
CA GLU A 458 22.56 -21.29 -29.49
C GLU A 458 22.71 -20.49 -30.80
N ASN A 459 22.68 -19.15 -30.70
CA ASN A 459 22.81 -18.21 -31.81
C ASN A 459 24.23 -17.61 -31.91
N GLY A 460 25.15 -17.98 -31.01
CA GLY A 460 26.53 -17.51 -30.98
C GLY A 460 26.73 -16.14 -30.30
N ASN A 461 25.75 -15.61 -29.57
CA ASN A 461 25.85 -14.33 -28.90
C ASN A 461 26.54 -14.46 -27.52
N PRO A 462 27.32 -13.44 -27.11
CA PRO A 462 27.91 -13.39 -25.78
C PRO A 462 26.84 -13.06 -24.72
N PRO A 463 27.03 -13.52 -23.47
CA PRO A 463 26.08 -13.24 -22.40
C PRO A 463 26.13 -11.77 -21.98
N VAL A 464 24.97 -11.22 -21.61
CA VAL A 464 24.84 -9.83 -21.15
C VAL A 464 25.25 -9.67 -19.68
N SER A 465 25.11 -10.72 -18.88
CA SER A 465 25.69 -10.79 -17.53
C SER A 465 25.80 -12.23 -17.03
N THR A 466 26.60 -12.45 -15.99
CA THR A 466 26.77 -13.75 -15.34
C THR A 466 26.70 -13.58 -13.83
N ARG A 467 26.03 -14.49 -13.12
CA ARG A 467 25.92 -14.51 -11.66
C ARG A 467 26.21 -15.91 -11.13
N THR A 468 27.08 -16.00 -10.14
CA THR A 468 27.35 -17.25 -9.43
C THR A 468 26.55 -17.30 -8.13
N ILE A 469 25.91 -18.44 -7.85
CA ILE A 469 25.24 -18.73 -6.57
C ILE A 469 25.81 -20.02 -5.97
N THR A 470 25.80 -20.14 -4.65
CA THR A 470 26.15 -21.40 -3.96
C THR A 470 24.91 -21.92 -3.25
N LYS A 471 24.48 -23.14 -3.58
CA LYS A 471 23.32 -23.81 -2.97
C LYS A 471 23.69 -25.26 -2.67
N ASP A 472 23.42 -25.72 -1.45
CA ASP A 472 23.71 -27.09 -0.99
C ASP A 472 25.18 -27.53 -1.19
N GLY A 473 26.11 -26.59 -1.05
CA GLY A 473 27.55 -26.84 -1.25
C GLY A 473 27.99 -26.94 -2.72
N MET A 474 27.08 -26.72 -3.68
CA MET A 474 27.38 -26.66 -5.11
C MET A 474 27.37 -25.20 -5.59
N VAL A 475 28.39 -24.84 -6.37
CA VAL A 475 28.50 -23.54 -7.05
C VAL A 475 27.80 -23.65 -8.41
N GLN A 476 26.75 -22.87 -8.62
CA GLN A 476 26.01 -22.77 -9.88
C GLN A 476 26.28 -21.42 -10.53
N GLU A 477 26.58 -21.44 -11.82
CA GLU A 477 26.76 -20.24 -12.64
C GLU A 477 25.50 -20.02 -13.49
N ILE A 478 24.87 -18.85 -13.33
CA ILE A 478 23.68 -18.43 -14.05
C ILE A 478 24.13 -17.41 -15.10
N ILE A 479 23.84 -17.68 -16.36
CA ILE A 479 24.25 -16.87 -17.51
C ILE A 479 23.00 -16.25 -18.14
N TYR A 480 23.01 -14.92 -18.34
CA TYR A 480 21.90 -14.18 -18.91
C TYR A 480 22.20 -13.83 -20.37
N TYR A 481 21.24 -14.09 -21.26
CA TYR A 481 21.26 -13.69 -22.67
C TYR A 481 20.08 -12.75 -22.96
N GLU A 482 20.23 -11.88 -23.95
CA GLU A 482 19.18 -10.97 -24.41
C GLU A 482 18.65 -11.47 -25.77
N ASP A 483 17.37 -11.85 -25.83
CA ASP A 483 16.71 -12.26 -27.06
C ASP A 483 15.82 -11.14 -27.61
N VAL A 484 16.08 -10.74 -28.86
CA VAL A 484 15.22 -9.81 -29.59
C VAL A 484 14.19 -10.62 -30.39
N VAL A 485 12.96 -10.66 -29.90
CA VAL A 485 11.84 -11.32 -30.58
C VAL A 485 11.14 -10.31 -31.51
N TYR A 486 11.16 -10.56 -32.81
CA TYR A 486 10.40 -9.78 -33.78
C TYR A 486 8.97 -10.31 -33.86
N VAL A 487 7.98 -9.45 -33.57
CA VAL A 487 6.55 -9.75 -33.76
C VAL A 487 6.11 -9.19 -35.10
N THR A 488 5.78 -10.07 -36.06
CA THR A 488 5.09 -9.69 -37.29
C THR A 488 3.58 -9.60 -37.03
N GLU A 489 3.02 -8.39 -37.04
CA GLU A 489 1.57 -8.20 -37.08
C GLU A 489 1.05 -8.43 -38.50
N GLU A 490 0.26 -9.47 -38.72
CA GLU A 490 -0.54 -9.60 -39.94
C GLU A 490 -1.78 -8.71 -39.85
N VAL A 491 -1.81 -7.63 -40.62
CA VAL A 491 -2.99 -6.79 -40.78
C VAL A 491 -4.02 -7.53 -41.64
N VAL A 492 -5.02 -8.15 -41.00
CA VAL A 492 -6.18 -8.70 -41.69
C VAL A 492 -7.18 -7.58 -41.97
N THR A 493 -7.13 -7.02 -43.19
CA THR A 493 -8.13 -6.04 -43.65
C THR A 493 -9.45 -6.76 -43.93
N THR A 494 -10.43 -6.61 -43.05
CA THR A 494 -11.80 -7.14 -43.29
C THR A 494 -12.62 -6.11 -44.06
N THR A 495 -12.84 -6.34 -45.36
CA THR A 495 -13.71 -5.49 -46.19
C THR A 495 -15.18 -5.81 -45.90
N THR A 496 -15.87 -4.92 -45.18
CA THR A 496 -17.33 -5.00 -45.01
C THR A 496 -18.02 -4.47 -46.28
N VAL A 497 -18.70 -5.35 -47.03
CA VAL A 497 -19.55 -4.92 -48.15
C VAL A 497 -20.89 -4.44 -47.59
N ALA A 498 -21.12 -3.14 -47.63
CA ALA A 498 -22.42 -2.55 -47.31
C ALA A 498 -23.43 -2.86 -48.44
N VAL A 499 -24.47 -3.64 -48.13
CA VAL A 499 -25.62 -3.81 -49.02
C VAL A 499 -26.55 -2.61 -48.84
N MET A 500 -26.67 -1.76 -49.86
CA MET A 500 -27.60 -0.63 -49.84
C MET A 500 -29.07 -1.11 -49.88
N PRO A 501 -29.99 -0.48 -49.13
CA PRO A 501 -31.41 -0.78 -49.24
C PRO A 501 -31.99 -0.21 -50.53
N LEU A 502 -32.73 -1.07 -51.26
CA LEU A 502 -33.48 -0.70 -52.45
C LEU A 502 -34.54 0.37 -52.12
N LEU A 503 -34.46 1.47 -52.87
CA LEU A 503 -35.40 2.59 -52.88
C LEU A 503 -36.84 2.12 -53.12
N LYS A 504 -37.76 2.53 -52.22
CA LYS A 504 -39.20 2.50 -52.45
C LYS A 504 -39.57 3.53 -53.51
N THR A 505 -40.08 3.08 -54.64
CA THR A 505 -40.88 3.90 -55.57
C THR A 505 -42.36 3.77 -55.24
N ASP A 506 -43.01 4.93 -55.23
CA ASP A 506 -44.37 5.18 -54.73
C ASP A 506 -45.41 5.06 -55.89
N LYS A 507 -46.62 4.63 -55.53
CA LYS A 507 -47.94 4.91 -56.16
C LYS A 507 -48.31 4.34 -57.55
N MET A 508 -49.28 3.40 -57.58
CA MET A 508 -50.74 3.66 -57.77
C MET A 508 -51.53 2.44 -58.31
N LYS A 509 -52.67 2.20 -57.65
CA LYS A 509 -53.98 1.70 -58.17
C LYS A 509 -54.03 0.41 -59.02
N HIS A 510 -54.66 -0.64 -58.46
CA HIS A 510 -55.98 -1.12 -58.90
C HIS A 510 -56.62 -2.17 -57.97
N ARG A 511 -57.62 -1.72 -57.20
CA ARG A 511 -58.97 -2.30 -56.99
C ARG A 511 -59.23 -3.75 -57.49
N ARG A 512 -59.47 -4.71 -56.58
CA ARG A 512 -60.72 -5.52 -56.44
C ARG A 512 -60.54 -6.78 -55.57
N ASN A 513 -61.51 -6.96 -54.64
CA ASN A 513 -62.09 -8.23 -54.16
C ASN A 513 -61.17 -9.16 -53.33
N HIS A 514 -61.56 -9.83 -52.24
CA HIS A 514 -62.87 -10.24 -51.71
C HIS A 514 -62.83 -10.28 -50.17
N LEU A 515 -63.94 -9.86 -49.57
CA LEU A 515 -64.35 -10.15 -48.20
C LEU A 515 -65.09 -11.50 -48.17
N MET A 516 -65.15 -12.12 -46.98
CA MET A 516 -65.87 -13.36 -46.58
C MET A 516 -65.07 -14.66 -46.82
N ARG A 517 -65.04 -15.68 -45.95
CA ARG A 517 -65.99 -16.11 -44.91
C ARG A 517 -65.37 -17.25 -44.08
N ASN A 518 -65.81 -17.36 -42.82
CA ASN A 518 -66.09 -18.57 -42.02
C ASN A 518 -65.01 -19.62 -41.65
N ARG A 519 -64.68 -19.62 -40.35
CA ARG A 519 -64.97 -20.65 -39.32
C ARG A 519 -65.42 -22.07 -39.73
N HIS A 520 -65.01 -22.99 -38.84
CA HIS A 520 -65.23 -24.44 -38.68
C HIS A 520 -64.11 -25.28 -39.32
N ILE A 521 -63.39 -26.15 -38.60
CA ILE A 521 -63.74 -26.96 -37.41
C ILE A 521 -62.68 -26.79 -36.31
#